data_AF-A0A7X8NBC1-F1
#
_entry.id   AF-A0A7X8NBC1-F1
#
_cell.length_a   1.000
_cell.length_b   1.000
_cell.length_c   1.000
_cell.angle_alpha   90.00
_cell.angle_beta   90.00
_cell.angle_gamma   90.00
#
_symmetry.space_group_name_H-M   'P 1'
#
loop_
_entity.id
_entity.type
_entity.pdbx_description
1 polymer ?
#
loop_
_entity_poly.entity_id
_entity_poly.type
_entity_poly.pdbx_seq_one_letter_code
_entity_poly.pdbx_strand_id
1 'polypeptide(L)' 'MEKFKIGDKVKVCGKLETTIEKIESDVGVIIYWFKDEKGRLWNETEIAIELLE' A
#
# COMPACT_ATOMS: atom_id res chain seq x y z
N MET A 1 -9.45 0.54 -12.30
CA MET A 1 -8.76 -0.76 -12.23
C MET A 1 -7.74 -0.64 -11.12
N GLU A 2 -7.77 -1.55 -10.15
CA GLU A 2 -6.79 -1.56 -9.05
C GLU A 2 -5.39 -1.85 -9.63
N LYS A 3 -4.42 -0.97 -9.34
CA LYS A 3 -3.05 -1.04 -9.87
C LYS A 3 -2.16 -2.05 -9.14
N PHE A 4 -2.49 -2.36 -7.89
CA PHE A 4 -1.73 -3.23 -7.00
C PHE A 4 -2.66 -4.26 -6.35
N LYS A 5 -2.11 -5.37 -5.87
CA LYS A 5 -2.84 -6.44 -5.18
C LYS A 5 -2.27 -6.72 -3.79
N ILE A 6 -3.09 -7.34 -2.94
CA ILE A 6 -2.64 -7.86 -1.64
C ILE A 6 -1.49 -8.84 -1.86
N GLY A 7 -0.42 -8.67 -1.07
CA GLY A 7 0.82 -9.43 -1.17
C GLY A 7 1.87 -8.82 -2.09
N ASP A 8 1.57 -7.76 -2.84
CA ASP A 8 2.60 -7.04 -3.62
C ASP A 8 3.58 -6.34 -2.69
N LYS A 9 4.87 -6.47 -3.02
CA LYS A 9 5.93 -5.67 -2.43
C LYS A 9 6.03 -4.34 -3.15
N VAL A 10 5.98 -3.26 -2.39
CA VAL A 10 5.96 -1.90 -2.90
C VAL A 10 6.88 -1.00 -2.09
N LYS A 11 7.29 0.10 -2.71
CA LYS A 11 7.99 1.21 -2.07
C LYS A 11 7.01 2.36 -1.88
N VAL A 12 6.81 2.77 -0.63
CA VAL A 12 5.94 3.87 -0.23
C VAL A 12 6.80 5.12 -0.01
N CYS A 13 6.40 6.23 -0.62
CA CYS A 13 7.07 7.54 -0.54
C CYS A 13 8.58 7.48 -0.84
N GLY A 14 9.02 6.63 -1.75
CA GLY A 14 10.43 6.48 -2.14
C GLY A 14 11.38 5.98 -1.04
N LYS A 15 10.87 5.57 0.13
CA LYS A 15 11.71 5.28 1.31
C LYS A 15 11.36 3.99 2.03
N LEU A 16 10.08 3.62 2.06
CA LEU A 16 9.61 2.49 2.86
C LEU A 16 9.25 1.32 1.96
N GLU A 17 10.03 0.24 2.03
CA GLU A 17 9.69 -1.02 1.36
C GLU A 17 8.79 -1.84 2.26
N THR A 18 7.60 -2.23 1.77
CA THR A 18 6.59 -2.93 2.55
C THR A 18 5.69 -3.78 1.64
N THR A 19 4.73 -4.48 2.22
CA THR A 19 3.79 -5.36 1.52
C THR A 19 2.37 -4.85 1.73
N ILE A 20 1.56 -4.88 0.67
CA ILE A 20 0.13 -4.55 0.76
C ILE A 20 -0.61 -5.67 1.50
N GLU A 21 -1.22 -5.33 2.63
CA GLU A 21 -1.95 -6.29 3.48
C GLU A 21 -3.47 -6.22 3.26
N LYS A 22 -3.99 -5.04 2.94
CA LYS A 22 -5.42 -4.81 2.72
C LYS A 22 -5.61 -3.66 1.73
N ILE A 23 -6.67 -3.75 0.95
CA ILE A 23 -7.09 -2.71 0.02
C ILE A 23 -8.53 -2.34 0.37
N GLU A 24 -8.80 -1.05 0.52
CA GLU A 24 -10.13 -0.52 0.75
C GLU A 24 -10.47 0.53 -0.32
N SER A 25 -11.75 0.64 -0.64
CA SER A 25 -12.26 1.68 -1.52
C SER A 25 -13.28 2.52 -0.77
N ASP A 26 -13.03 3.81 -0.61
CA ASP A 26 -13.96 4.74 0.02
C ASP A 26 -14.19 5.96 -0.88
N VAL A 27 -15.45 6.24 -1.20
CA VAL A 27 -15.88 7.39 -2.04
C VAL A 27 -15.04 7.58 -3.32
N GLY A 28 -14.71 6.48 -4.00
CA GLY A 28 -13.95 6.50 -5.26
C GLY A 28 -12.42 6.62 -5.11
N VAL A 29 -11.91 6.62 -3.88
CA VAL A 29 -10.47 6.58 -3.58
C VAL A 29 -10.10 5.18 -3.12
N ILE A 30 -8.99 4.65 -3.66
CA ILE A 30 -8.42 3.37 -3.21
C ILE A 30 -7.35 3.66 -2.17
N ILE A 31 -7.50 3.02 -1.01
CA ILE A 31 -6.61 3.11 0.14
C ILE A 31 -5.92 1.76 0.32
N TYR A 32 -4.59 1.79 0.36
CA TYR A 32 -3.75 0.61 0.55
C TYR A 32 -3.21 0.60 1.96
N TRP A 33 -3.32 -0.53 2.63
CA TRP A 33 -2.86 -0.72 4.00
C TRP A 33 -1.62 -1.58 4.04
N PHE A 34 -0.74 -1.22 4.96
CA PHE A 34 0.57 -1.81 5.18
C PHE A 34 0.74 -2.09 6.67
N LYS A 35 1.59 -3.06 6.98
CA LYS A 35 1.95 -3.39 8.35
C LYS A 35 3.43 -3.09 8.57
N ASP A 36 3.73 -2.35 9.63
CA ASP A 36 5.12 -2.10 10.03
C ASP A 36 5.72 -3.30 10.78
N GLU A 37 7.02 -3.23 11.08
CA GLU A 37 7.75 -4.24 11.86
C GLU A 37 7.17 -4.48 13.26
N LYS A 38 6.42 -3.52 13.81
CA LYS A 38 5.77 -3.61 15.13
C LYS A 38 4.33 -4.10 15.04
N GLY A 39 3.88 -4.45 13.83
CA GLY A 39 2.54 -4.93 13.55
C GLY A 39 1.46 -3.85 13.51
N ARG A 40 1.83 -2.57 13.48
CA ARG A 40 0.86 -1.47 13.36
C ARG A 40 0.46 -1.28 11.91
N LEU A 41 -0.82 -0.99 11.71
CA LEU A 41 -1.40 -0.75 10.40
C LEU A 41 -1.30 0.74 10.05
N TRP A 42 -0.81 1.00 8.84
CA TRP A 42 -0.71 2.32 8.22
C TRP A 42 -1.34 2.25 6.83
N ASN A 43 -1.79 3.37 6.29
CA ASN A 43 -2.36 3.39 4.96
C ASN A 43 -1.95 4.61 4.15
N GLU A 44 -1.93 4.44 2.84
CA GLU A 44 -1.63 5.47 1.86
C GLU A 44 -2.49 5.30 0.59
N THR A 45 -2.57 6.36 -0.19
CA THR A 45 -3.23 6.36 -1.51
C THR A 45 -2.27 5.89 -2.61
N GLU A 46 -2.81 5.50 -3.78
CA GLU A 46 -2.01 4.99 -4.90
C GLU A 46 -0.86 5.89 -5.34
N ILE A 47 -0.98 7.22 -5.15
CA ILE A 47 -0.01 8.22 -5.62
C ILE A 47 1.33 8.08 -4.88
N ALA A 48 1.30 7.58 -3.64
CA ALA A 48 2.47 7.42 -2.80
C ALA A 48 3.15 6.04 -2.94
N ILE A 49 2.67 5.17 -3.84
CA ILE A 49 3.07 3.75 -3.90
C ILE A 49 3.73 3.43 -5.24
N GLU A 50 4.88 2.78 -5.18
CA GLU A 50 5.70 2.37 -6.33
C GLU A 50 5.90 0.85 -6.30
N LEU A 51 5.75 0.16 -7.44
CA LEU A 51 6.05 -1.27 -7.54
C LEU A 51 7.56 -1.49 -7.47
N LEU A 52 7.99 -2.48 -6.69
CA LEU A 52 9.36 -2.98 -6.70
C LEU A 52 9.44 -4.07 -7.78
N GLU A 53 10.15 -3.79 -8.89
CA GLU A 53 10.46 -4.75 -9.95
C GLU A 53 11.27 -5.96 -9.46
#